data_AF-A0A317YMY5-F1
#
_entry.id   AF-A0A317YMY5-F1
#
_cell.length_a   1.000
_cell.length_b   1.000
_cell.length_c   1.000
_cell.angle_alpha   90.00
_cell.angle_beta   90.00
_cell.angle_gamma   90.00
#
_symmetry.space_group_name_H-M   'P 1'
#
loop_
_entity.id
_entity.type
_entity.pdbx_description
1 polymer ?
#
loop_
_entity_poly.entity_id
_entity_poly.type
_entity_poly.pdbx_seq_one_letter_code
_entity_poly.pdbx_strand_id
1 'polypeptide(L)' 'MTQYLITTFTDSTGQTFTEATKARENQTFAIVEAESKEESIKKYEEMRK' A
#
# COMPACT_ATOMS: atom_id res chain seq x y z
N MET A 1 -16.31 4.04 10.61
CA MET A 1 -16.28 3.43 9.26
C MET A 1 -15.02 2.58 9.15
N THR A 2 -15.08 1.43 8.47
CA THR A 2 -13.93 0.52 8.33
C THR A 2 -13.16 0.81 7.06
N GLN A 3 -11.84 0.89 7.14
CA GLN A 3 -10.95 1.09 6.00
C GLN A 3 -10.43 -0.25 5.48
N TYR A 4 -10.34 -0.39 4.16
CA TYR A 4 -9.81 -1.56 3.47
C TYR A 4 -8.75 -1.12 2.45
N LEU A 5 -7.62 -1.82 2.39
CA LEU A 5 -6.65 -1.71 1.31
C LEU A 5 -7.04 -2.72 0.23
N ILE A 6 -7.26 -2.24 -0.99
CA ILE A 6 -7.46 -3.10 -2.16
C ILE A 6 -6.14 -3.15 -2.93
N THR A 7 -5.61 -4.36 -3.12
CA THR A 7 -4.45 -4.59 -3.97
C THR A 7 -4.87 -5.39 -5.19
N THR A 8 -4.39 -4.97 -6.36
CA THR A 8 -4.62 -5.67 -7.61
C THR A 8 -3.27 -5.90 -8.25
N PHE A 9 -2.96 -7.17 -8.54
CA PHE A 9 -1.74 -7.54 -9.23
C PHE A 9 -2.05 -8.55 -10.33
N THR A 10 -1.31 -8.45 -11.42
CA THR A 10 -1.42 -9.36 -12.56
C THR A 10 -0.17 -10.20 -12.60
N ASP A 11 -0.34 -11.52 -12.56
CA ASP A 11 0.77 -12.46 -12.67
C ASP A 11 1.26 -12.56 -14.13
N SER A 12 2.44 -13.13 -14.32
CA SER A 12 3.07 -13.45 -15.61
C SER A 12 2.18 -14.25 -16.57
N THR A 13 1.19 -14.99 -16.03
CA THR A 13 0.18 -15.74 -16.79
C THR A 13 -0.96 -14.87 -17.33
N GLY A 14 -1.00 -13.58 -17.00
CA GLY A 14 -2.06 -12.64 -17.37
C GLY A 14 -3.29 -12.71 -16.46
N GLN A 15 -3.27 -13.52 -15.41
CA GLN A 15 -4.35 -13.57 -14.43
C GLN A 15 -4.23 -12.42 -13.44
N THR A 16 -5.30 -11.65 -13.31
CA THR A 16 -5.41 -10.56 -12.33
C THR A 16 -6.05 -11.08 -11.04
N PHE A 17 -5.38 -10.83 -9.91
CA PHE A 17 -5.86 -11.12 -8.58
C PHE A 17 -6.20 -9.81 -7.86
N THR A 18 -7.33 -9.80 -7.14
CA THR A 18 -7.74 -8.67 -6.31
C THR A 18 -7.90 -9.14 -4.88
N GLU A 19 -7.19 -8.51 -3.95
CA GLU A 19 -7.24 -8.81 -2.52
C GLU A 19 -7.70 -7.59 -1.73
N ALA A 20 -8.50 -7.85 -0.69
CA ALA A 20 -9.00 -6.82 0.22
C ALA A 20 -8.49 -7.08 1.63
N THR A 21 -7.63 -6.19 2.14
CA THR A 21 -7.07 -6.26 3.50
C THR A 21 -7.72 -5.21 4.39
N LYS A 22 -8.32 -5.65 5.51
CA LYS A 22 -8.96 -4.75 6.49
C LYS A 22 -7.90 -4.06 7.37
N ALA A 23 -7.98 -2.74 7.50
CA ALA A 23 -7.16 -1.98 8.45
C ALA A 23 -7.59 -2.24 9.90
N ARG A 24 -6.62 -2.32 10.82
CA ARG A 24 -6.87 -2.24 12.27
C ARG A 24 -7.22 -0.81 12.69
N GLU A 25 -7.78 -0.63 13.89
CA GLU A 25 -8.25 0.67 14.39
C GLU A 25 -7.16 1.76 14.43
N ASN A 26 -5.91 1.37 14.67
CA ASN A 26 -4.75 2.27 14.74
C ASN A 26 -3.83 2.16 13.50
N GLN A 27 -4.30 1.55 12.42
CA GLN A 27 -3.50 1.31 11.21
C GLN A 27 -4.01 2.19 10.07
N THR A 28 -3.08 2.80 9.34
CA THR A 28 -3.34 3.53 8.09
C THR A 28 -2.43 2.98 7.00
N PHE A 29 -2.91 2.95 5.77
CA PHE A 29 -2.13 2.56 4.61
C PHE A 29 -1.72 3.80 3.82
N ALA A 30 -0.49 3.83 3.32
CA ALA A 30 0.02 4.87 2.44
C ALA A 30 0.68 4.22 1.23
N ILE A 31 0.42 4.78 0.04
CA ILE A 31 1.03 4.35 -1.21
C ILE A 31 2.07 5.40 -1.56
N VAL A 32 3.32 4.98 -1.68
CA VAL A 32 4.46 5.84 -1.98
C VAL A 32 5.30 5.18 -3.06
N GLU A 33 5.69 5.95 -4.07
CA GLU A 33 6.58 5.50 -5.13
C GLU A 33 8.04 5.62 -4.67
N ALA A 34 8.72 4.49 -4.57
CA ALA A 34 10.12 4.42 -4.12
C ALA A 34 10.81 3.17 -4.66
N GLU A 35 12.12 3.24 -4.84
CA GLU A 35 12.93 2.13 -5.35
C GLU A 35 13.36 1.18 -4.21
N SER A 36 13.29 1.64 -2.97
CA SER A 36 13.63 0.86 -1.78
C SER A 36 12.68 1.11 -0.62
N LYS A 37 12.71 0.19 0.34
CA LYS A 37 11.94 0.31 1.58
C LYS A 37 12.37 1.55 2.36
N GLU A 38 13.67 1.77 2.54
CA GLU A 38 14.21 2.93 3.26
C GLU A 38 13.81 4.26 2.60
N GLU A 39 13.83 4.33 1.28
CA GLU A 39 13.38 5.51 0.54
C GLU A 39 11.87 5.73 0.69
N SER A 40 11.06 4.67 0.66
CA SER A 40 9.60 4.77 0.84
C SER A 40 9.23 5.43 2.18
N ILE A 41 9.98 5.10 3.23
CA ILE A 41 9.79 5.67 4.57
C ILE A 41 10.17 7.15 4.57
N LYS A 42 11.34 7.50 4.03
CA LYS A 42 11.80 8.91 3.97
C LYS A 42 10.81 9.79 3.22
N LYS A 43 10.36 9.36 2.03
CA LYS A 43 9.36 10.08 1.24
C LYS A 43 8.05 10.26 2.01
N TYR A 44 7.58 9.22 2.69
CA TYR A 44 6.38 9.32 3.52
C TYR A 44 6.54 10.32 4.69
N GLU A 45 7.70 10.31 5.35
CA GLU A 45 8.02 11.24 6.43
C GLU A 45 8.10 12.69 5.94
N GLU A 46 8.68 12.92 4.75
CA GLU A 46 8.73 14.23 4.10
C GLU A 46 7.33 14.75 3.72
N MET A 47 6.45 13.88 3.21
CA MET A 47 5.07 14.26 2.88
C MET A 47 4.22 14.66 4.10
N ARG A 48 4.60 14.21 5.31
CA ARG A 48 3.87 14.50 6.55
C ARG A 48 4.36 15.74 7.31
N LYS A 49 5.49 16.31 6.88
CA LYS A 49 6.07 17.53 7.44
C LYS A 49 5.38 18.76 6.89
#